data_AF-A0A7W0AQI2-F1
#
_entry.id   AF-A0A7W0AQI2-F1
#
_cell.length_a   1.000
_cell.length_b   1.000
_cell.length_c   1.000
_cell.angle_alpha   90.00
_cell.angle_beta   90.00
_cell.angle_gamma   90.00
#
_symmetry.space_group_name_H-M   'P 1'
#
loop_
_entity.id
_entity.type
_entity.pdbx_description
1 polymer ?
#
loop_
_entity_poly.entity_id
_entity_poly.type
_entity_poly.pdbx_seq_one_letter_code
_entity_poly.pdbx_strand_id
1 'polypeptide(L)'
;MYDHTKAATGEDFAAWMRKLPGELREEMDGVDLHCVHGSPLAVNDFLWESLDDTELRLRVQESGADLLLCTHTGIPWQRELDGTLVVNVGAVGRPANDGRRDTWYAILDLAGGEARAELVPVAYDWCAQAASMREAGLPEPFVETIETGWWTTCLEVVPPPERARGRYHVYRESMPTGFVQDGAGFTDAPIPGDDGLPVVSLFATEVFPPRLWIYSNFHCNLACDYCVVASSPTARRREISAERFRALVDEAVEEGFTEIYVTGGEPFVHPDIVEMIEYASDRCDTVVLTNAMLFTGNRRRGLERLAGRERLTLQSSLDGARAATHDLWRGAGSWDRAMEGIRFAHGLGLPLRVAMTETPENRDEVSELGELLAGLGISGDGFAVRPLVQRGFAEEVEDGVQVSEGVMAPELTVTADGVHWHPVGGDLQSSPDFLVAPGEVGLAEAKRLVVERFLTLRQEDGTLPAAFRCAV
;
A
#
# COMPACT_ATOMS: atom_id res chain seq x y z
N MET A 1 25.85 2.91 -15.24
CA MET A 1 26.74 3.95 -14.68
C MET A 1 28.19 3.45 -14.59
N TYR A 2 28.48 2.38 -13.86
CA TYR A 2 29.86 1.84 -13.73
C TYR A 2 30.55 1.51 -15.06
N ASP A 3 29.82 0.97 -16.04
CA ASP A 3 30.39 0.65 -17.36
C ASP A 3 30.78 1.92 -18.12
N HIS A 4 29.94 2.96 -18.05
CA HIS A 4 30.26 4.29 -18.60
C HIS A 4 31.50 4.86 -17.91
N THR A 5 31.55 4.85 -16.58
CA THR A 5 32.71 5.35 -15.83
C THR A 5 33.99 4.60 -16.19
N LYS A 6 33.95 3.27 -16.29
CA LYS A 6 35.10 2.44 -16.70
C LYS A 6 35.54 2.75 -18.14
N ALA A 7 34.59 2.95 -19.06
CA ALA A 7 34.89 3.27 -20.45
C ALA A 7 35.41 4.70 -20.65
N ALA A 8 34.92 5.66 -19.87
CA ALA A 8 35.23 7.08 -20.00
C ALA A 8 36.44 7.53 -19.15
N THR A 9 36.85 6.72 -18.17
CA THR A 9 38.00 7.03 -17.31
C THR A 9 39.27 6.39 -17.86
N GLY A 10 40.18 7.21 -18.40
CA GLY A 10 41.47 6.74 -18.91
C GLY A 10 42.34 6.11 -17.80
N GLU A 11 43.16 5.12 -18.17
CA GLU A 11 44.02 4.40 -17.23
C GLU A 11 44.98 5.32 -16.47
N ASP A 12 45.54 6.33 -17.14
CA ASP A 12 46.44 7.33 -16.53
C ASP A 12 45.73 8.16 -15.47
N PHE A 13 44.46 8.54 -15.72
CA PHE A 13 43.65 9.29 -14.76
C PHE A 13 43.28 8.42 -13.56
N ALA A 14 42.89 7.17 -13.79
CA ALA A 14 42.64 6.21 -12.71
C ALA A 14 43.92 5.91 -11.89
N ALA A 15 45.08 5.89 -12.52
CA ALA A 15 46.37 5.74 -11.84
C ALA A 15 46.74 6.99 -11.03
N TRP A 16 46.39 8.18 -11.52
CA TRP A 16 46.55 9.43 -10.77
C TRP A 16 45.61 9.50 -9.57
N MET A 17 44.31 9.20 -9.72
CA MET A 17 43.34 9.21 -8.61
C MET A 17 43.75 8.26 -7.48
N ARG A 18 44.33 7.10 -7.80
CA ARG A 18 44.85 6.14 -6.81
C ARG A 18 45.99 6.69 -5.93
N LYS A 19 46.60 7.82 -6.29
CA LYS A 19 47.63 8.49 -5.49
C LYS A 19 47.05 9.52 -4.51
N LEU A 20 45.77 9.87 -4.65
CA LEU A 20 45.12 10.82 -3.76
C LEU A 20 44.91 10.16 -2.39
N PRO A 21 45.04 10.92 -1.28
CA PRO A 21 44.77 10.39 0.04
C PRO A 21 43.27 10.10 0.18
N GLY A 22 42.93 9.06 0.95
CA GLY A 22 41.54 8.68 1.20
C GLY A 22 40.81 9.61 2.19
N GLU A 23 41.57 10.37 2.96
CA GLU A 23 41.12 11.35 3.95
C GLU A 23 42.05 12.57 3.92
N LEU A 24 41.57 13.71 4.43
CA LEU A 24 42.35 14.92 4.64
C LEU A 24 42.25 15.31 6.12
N ARG A 25 43.39 15.54 6.78
CA ARG A 25 43.45 16.10 8.13
C ARG A 25 44.24 17.38 8.15
N GLU A 26 43.69 18.45 8.71
CA GLU A 26 44.32 19.77 8.79
C GLU A 26 43.96 20.47 10.11
N GLU A 27 44.89 21.23 10.68
CA GLU A 27 44.61 22.12 11.81
C GLU A 27 44.52 23.56 11.28
N MET A 28 43.38 24.24 11.51
CA MET A 28 43.14 25.60 11.03
C MET A 28 42.54 26.46 12.15
N ASP A 29 43.18 27.59 12.47
CA ASP A 29 42.75 28.52 13.53
C ASP A 29 42.44 27.84 14.90
N GLY A 30 43.19 26.78 15.20
CA GLY A 30 43.09 25.99 16.43
C GLY A 30 41.97 24.94 16.43
N VAL A 31 41.39 24.64 15.27
CA VAL A 31 40.39 23.58 15.04
C VAL A 31 41.04 22.42 14.29
N ASP A 32 40.99 21.21 14.83
CA ASP A 32 41.37 19.98 14.12
C ASP A 32 40.24 19.55 13.17
N LEU A 33 40.56 19.43 11.89
CA LEU A 33 39.64 19.19 10.80
C LEU A 33 39.91 17.83 10.18
N HIS A 34 38.88 17.02 9.97
CA HIS A 34 38.99 15.72 9.32
C HIS A 34 37.94 15.57 8.21
N CYS A 35 38.39 15.48 6.96
CA CYS A 35 37.54 15.23 5.79
C CYS A 35 37.65 13.78 5.35
N VAL A 36 36.51 13.12 5.24
CA VAL A 36 36.36 11.74 4.77
C VAL A 36 35.28 11.65 3.70
N HIS A 37 35.28 10.61 2.86
CA HIS A 37 34.19 10.43 1.91
C HIS A 37 32.90 9.95 2.60
N GLY A 38 32.95 8.79 3.25
CA GLY A 38 31.85 8.20 4.02
C GLY A 38 31.95 8.53 5.50
N SER A 39 32.79 7.77 6.21
CA SER A 39 33.12 8.05 7.60
C SER A 39 34.57 7.65 7.92
N PRO A 40 35.08 7.97 9.13
CA PRO A 40 36.39 7.50 9.58
C PRO A 40 36.51 5.97 9.66
N LEU A 41 35.38 5.24 9.74
CA LEU A 41 35.38 3.78 9.83
C LEU A 41 35.45 3.11 8.45
N ALA A 42 34.79 3.69 7.45
CA ALA A 42 34.82 3.17 6.08
C ALA A 42 34.46 4.23 5.03
N VAL A 43 35.10 4.13 3.86
CA VAL A 43 34.89 5.05 2.73
C VAL A 43 33.46 5.02 2.18
N ASN A 44 32.78 3.88 2.28
CA ASN A 44 31.41 3.64 1.83
C ASN A 44 30.40 3.57 2.99
N ASP A 45 30.76 4.11 4.17
CA ASP A 45 29.83 4.21 5.29
C ASP A 45 28.79 5.31 5.04
N PHE A 46 27.54 5.04 5.39
CA PHE A 46 26.45 5.99 5.22
C PHE A 46 26.19 6.75 6.52
N LEU A 47 26.76 7.95 6.61
CA LEU A 47 26.54 8.86 7.73
C LEU A 47 25.28 9.72 7.49
N TRP A 48 24.14 9.18 7.92
CA TRP A 48 22.82 9.82 7.84
C TRP A 48 22.61 10.81 8.98
N GLU A 49 21.71 11.79 8.80
CA GLU A 49 21.37 12.73 9.87
C GLU A 49 20.64 12.01 11.00
N SER A 50 19.79 11.04 10.65
CA SER A 50 18.97 10.24 11.56
C SER A 50 19.74 9.15 12.30
N LEU A 51 21.04 9.02 12.08
CA LEU A 51 21.85 8.03 12.77
C LEU A 51 21.76 8.29 14.28
N ASP A 52 21.57 7.24 15.06
CA ASP A 52 21.45 7.41 16.50
C ASP A 52 22.77 7.94 17.10
N ASP A 53 22.68 8.62 18.24
CA ASP A 53 23.83 9.23 18.91
C ASP A 53 24.89 8.20 19.30
N THR A 54 24.53 6.95 19.54
CA THR A 54 25.49 5.89 19.89
C THR A 54 26.34 5.53 18.68
N GLU A 55 25.70 5.32 17.53
CA GLU A 55 26.36 5.02 16.28
C GLU A 55 27.17 6.20 15.73
N LEU A 56 26.66 7.43 15.85
CA LEU A 56 27.37 8.64 15.42
C LEU A 56 28.60 8.88 16.29
N ARG A 57 28.48 8.65 17.61
CA ARG A 57 29.60 8.79 18.57
C ARG A 57 30.78 7.89 18.23
N LEU A 58 30.55 6.67 17.73
CA LEU A 58 31.63 5.78 17.30
C LEU A 58 32.48 6.41 16.18
N ARG A 59 31.84 7.05 15.18
CA ARG A 59 32.55 7.75 14.10
C ARG A 59 33.25 9.01 14.58
N VAL A 60 32.59 9.79 15.44
CA VAL A 60 33.16 11.00 16.03
C VAL A 60 34.41 10.66 16.85
N GLN A 61 34.34 9.64 17.69
CA GLN A 61 35.47 9.19 18.51
C GLN A 61 36.62 8.63 17.68
N GLU A 62 36.33 7.89 16.61
CA GLU A 62 37.37 7.43 15.68
C GLU A 62 38.06 8.60 14.96
N SER A 63 37.30 9.64 14.61
CA SER A 63 37.87 10.86 14.06
C SER A 63 38.80 11.55 15.05
N GLY A 64 38.30 11.80 16.27
CA GLY A 64 38.98 12.57 17.32
C GLY A 64 39.15 14.05 17.01
N ALA A 65 38.58 14.54 15.91
CA ALA A 65 38.71 15.91 15.42
C ALA A 65 37.60 16.83 15.98
N ASP A 66 37.85 18.13 15.99
CA ASP A 66 36.86 19.16 16.37
C ASP A 66 35.79 19.33 15.29
N LEU A 67 36.15 19.10 14.02
CA LEU A 67 35.26 19.18 12.87
C LEU A 67 35.43 17.96 11.93
N LEU A 68 34.37 17.19 11.76
CA LEU A 68 34.30 16.05 10.83
C LEU A 68 33.45 16.40 9.60
N LEU A 69 34.04 16.32 8.41
CA LEU A 69 33.40 16.61 7.12
C LEU A 69 33.21 15.33 6.30
N CYS A 70 31.99 15.08 5.80
CA CYS A 70 31.67 13.91 4.98
C CYS A 70 30.72 14.22 3.81
N THR A 71 30.49 13.26 2.90
CA THR A 71 29.70 13.49 1.67
C THR A 71 28.98 12.27 1.09
N HIS A 72 29.34 11.02 1.46
CA HIS A 72 28.91 9.79 0.77
C HIS A 72 27.40 9.66 0.59
N THR A 73 26.61 10.10 1.58
CA THR A 73 25.15 10.02 1.49
C THR A 73 24.54 11.09 0.59
N GLY A 74 25.25 12.14 0.19
CA GLY A 74 24.78 13.16 -0.74
C GLY A 74 23.66 14.09 -0.26
N ILE A 75 23.11 13.87 0.95
CA ILE A 75 22.11 14.74 1.58
C ILE A 75 22.82 15.63 2.61
N PRO A 76 22.77 16.96 2.46
CA PRO A 76 23.48 17.88 3.33
C PRO A 76 22.79 17.96 4.70
N TRP A 77 23.59 17.90 5.77
CA TRP A 77 23.12 18.05 7.15
C TRP A 77 24.30 18.41 8.07
N GLN A 78 24.02 18.93 9.26
CA GLN A 78 25.05 19.13 10.28
C GLN A 78 24.51 18.87 11.69
N ARG A 79 25.33 18.28 12.56
CA ARG A 79 24.99 18.01 13.97
C ARG A 79 26.23 18.17 14.84
N GLU A 80 26.03 18.65 16.06
CA GLU A 80 27.06 18.69 17.09
C GLU A 80 26.91 17.49 18.03
N LEU A 81 28.00 16.77 18.30
CA LEU A 81 28.01 15.63 19.22
C LEU A 81 29.33 15.59 20.00
N ASP A 82 29.24 15.55 21.33
CA ASP A 82 30.37 15.45 22.25
C ASP A 82 31.49 16.48 22.00
N GLY A 83 31.14 17.68 21.52
CA GLY A 83 32.07 18.78 21.22
C GLY A 83 32.65 18.77 19.80
N THR A 84 32.30 17.78 18.97
CA THR A 84 32.65 17.73 17.55
C THR A 84 31.47 18.19 16.69
N LEU A 85 31.73 19.10 15.76
CA LEU A 85 30.79 19.45 14.70
C LEU A 85 30.93 18.46 13.54
N VAL A 86 29.86 17.76 13.19
CA VAL A 86 29.80 16.87 12.03
C VAL A 86 29.01 17.54 10.92
N VAL A 87 29.58 17.62 9.72
CA VAL A 87 28.97 18.28 8.57
C VAL A 87 29.01 17.35 7.36
N ASN A 88 27.83 16.91 6.93
CA ASN A 88 27.68 16.30 5.62
C ASN A 88 27.43 17.40 4.59
N VAL A 89 28.35 17.55 3.65
CA VAL A 89 28.35 18.65 2.69
C VAL A 89 27.34 18.42 1.55
N GLY A 90 26.77 17.21 1.43
CA GLY A 90 25.98 16.80 0.29
C GLY A 90 26.85 16.38 -0.91
N ALA A 91 26.25 16.25 -2.09
CA ALA A 91 26.95 15.84 -3.31
C ALA A 91 26.92 16.92 -4.39
N VAL A 92 28.01 17.00 -5.17
CA VAL A 92 28.05 17.78 -6.41
C VAL A 92 27.51 16.93 -7.54
N GLY A 93 26.61 17.50 -8.34
CA GLY A 93 25.98 16.81 -9.47
C GLY A 93 24.87 15.82 -9.08
N ARG A 94 24.41 15.82 -7.82
CA ARG A 94 23.20 15.12 -7.38
C ARG A 94 22.44 15.99 -6.38
N PRO A 95 21.17 16.36 -6.65
CA PRO A 95 20.35 17.13 -5.72
C PRO A 95 20.07 16.40 -4.39
N ALA A 96 19.61 17.14 -3.37
CA ALA A 96 19.48 16.68 -1.99
C ALA A 96 18.19 15.89 -1.65
N ASN A 97 17.44 15.44 -2.66
CA ASN A 97 16.14 14.76 -2.47
C ASN A 97 15.06 15.62 -1.79
N ASP A 98 15.03 16.92 -2.09
CA ASP A 98 14.11 17.91 -1.51
C ASP A 98 13.25 18.61 -2.58
N GLY A 99 13.30 18.12 -3.82
CA GLY A 99 12.60 18.71 -4.97
C GLY A 99 13.27 19.97 -5.52
N ARG A 100 14.38 20.41 -4.92
CA ARG A 100 15.23 21.46 -5.50
C ARG A 100 16.27 20.83 -6.40
N ARG A 101 16.73 21.60 -7.38
CA ARG A 101 17.76 21.18 -8.35
C ARG A 101 19.13 21.76 -8.01
N ASP A 102 19.27 22.27 -6.80
CA ASP A 102 20.52 22.82 -6.31
C ASP A 102 21.43 21.69 -5.83
N THR A 103 22.74 21.88 -5.97
CA THR A 103 23.74 21.12 -5.22
C THR A 103 24.21 21.93 -4.02
N TRP A 104 25.13 21.41 -3.21
CA TRP A 104 25.48 22.03 -1.93
C TRP A 104 26.99 22.12 -1.74
N TYR A 105 27.43 23.13 -1.01
CA TYR A 105 28.76 23.22 -0.41
C TYR A 105 28.64 23.78 1.01
N ALA A 106 29.69 23.61 1.81
CA ALA A 106 29.78 24.19 3.13
C ALA A 106 30.76 25.37 3.13
N ILE A 107 30.37 26.47 3.78
CA ILE A 107 31.29 27.54 4.21
C ILE A 107 31.61 27.29 5.67
N LEU A 108 32.90 27.23 5.99
CA LEU A 108 33.38 27.06 7.36
C LEU A 108 33.83 28.41 7.93
N ASP A 109 33.35 28.73 9.13
CA ASP A 109 33.82 29.84 9.95
C ASP A 109 34.57 29.27 11.16
N LEU A 110 35.89 29.47 11.19
CA LEU A 110 36.79 28.92 12.20
C LEU A 110 37.37 30.08 13.01
N ALA A 111 37.08 30.13 14.31
CA ALA A 111 37.54 31.21 15.16
C ALA A 111 37.77 30.74 16.61
N GLY A 112 39.02 30.88 17.08
CA GLY A 112 39.34 30.66 18.50
C GLY A 112 39.13 29.23 18.98
N GLY A 113 39.35 28.23 18.12
CA GLY A 113 39.07 26.81 18.42
C GLY A 113 37.60 26.41 18.32
N GLU A 114 36.71 27.30 17.88
CA GLU A 114 35.32 26.97 17.56
C GLU A 114 35.13 26.87 16.05
N ALA A 115 34.29 25.91 15.62
CA ALA A 115 33.92 25.72 14.23
C ALA A 115 32.42 25.93 14.02
N ARG A 116 32.06 26.63 12.94
CA ARG A 116 30.68 26.71 12.44
C ARG A 116 30.66 26.41 10.95
N ALA A 117 29.54 25.84 10.49
CA ALA A 117 29.31 25.57 9.09
C ALA A 117 27.98 26.16 8.63
N GLU A 118 27.99 26.70 7.41
CA GLU A 118 26.81 27.11 6.66
C GLU A 118 26.71 26.25 5.39
N LEU A 119 25.60 25.53 5.23
CA LEU A 119 25.29 24.76 4.03
C LEU A 119 24.62 25.67 3.00
N VAL A 120 25.32 25.92 1.91
CA VAL A 120 24.90 26.90 0.89
C VAL A 120 24.46 26.19 -0.38
N PRO A 121 23.23 26.42 -0.86
CA PRO A 121 22.75 25.86 -2.12
C PRO A 121 23.42 26.55 -3.32
N VAL A 122 23.76 25.76 -4.33
CA VAL A 122 24.41 26.19 -5.57
C VAL A 122 23.53 25.80 -6.73
N ALA A 123 23.00 26.81 -7.41
CA ALA A 123 22.36 26.64 -8.69
C ALA A 123 23.43 26.28 -9.74
N TYR A 124 23.12 25.31 -10.58
CA TYR A 124 23.97 24.89 -11.69
C TYR A 124 23.11 24.60 -12.92
N ASP A 125 23.74 24.41 -14.09
CA ASP A 125 23.04 24.09 -15.33
C ASP A 125 22.62 22.60 -15.35
N TRP A 126 21.58 22.29 -14.58
CA TRP A 126 21.02 20.94 -14.48
C TRP A 126 20.45 20.44 -15.80
N CYS A 127 19.99 21.33 -16.69
CA CYS A 127 19.56 20.98 -18.04
C CYS A 127 20.74 20.43 -18.86
N ALA A 128 21.88 21.12 -18.85
CA ALA A 128 23.07 20.65 -19.53
C ALA A 128 23.61 19.35 -18.93
N GLN A 129 23.57 19.19 -17.60
CA GLN A 129 23.94 17.93 -16.96
C GLN A 129 23.01 16.79 -17.41
N ALA A 130 21.69 16.98 -17.34
CA ALA A 130 20.72 15.97 -17.76
C ALA A 130 20.91 15.57 -19.25
N ALA A 131 21.14 16.54 -20.13
CA ALA A 131 21.44 16.29 -21.53
C ALA A 131 22.73 15.47 -21.71
N SER A 132 23.80 15.83 -21.00
CA SER A 132 25.07 15.09 -21.03
C SER A 132 24.91 13.65 -20.51
N MET A 133 24.11 13.44 -19.47
CA MET A 133 23.81 12.10 -18.95
C MET A 133 23.06 11.23 -19.97
N ARG A 134 22.11 11.80 -20.71
CA ARG A 134 21.40 11.10 -21.80
C ARG A 134 22.33 10.78 -22.97
N GLU A 135 23.17 11.73 -23.38
CA GLU A 135 24.18 11.52 -24.43
C GLU A 135 25.18 10.42 -24.05
N ALA A 136 25.54 10.34 -22.77
CA ALA A 136 26.37 9.30 -22.18
C ALA A 136 25.68 7.93 -22.08
N GLY A 137 24.39 7.83 -22.39
CA GLY A 137 23.60 6.59 -22.28
C GLY A 137 23.34 6.17 -20.84
N LEU A 138 23.32 7.11 -19.89
CA LEU A 138 22.99 6.79 -18.49
C LEU A 138 21.49 6.51 -18.33
N PRO A 139 21.08 5.66 -17.36
CA PRO A 139 19.67 5.31 -17.17
C PRO A 139 18.82 6.53 -16.83
N GLU A 140 17.64 6.60 -17.44
CA GLU A 140 16.70 7.72 -17.27
C GLU A 140 16.36 8.04 -15.81
N PRO A 141 16.21 7.06 -14.88
CA PRO A 141 15.96 7.39 -13.47
C PRO A 141 17.01 8.33 -12.85
N PHE A 142 18.31 8.17 -13.18
CA PHE A 142 19.33 9.10 -12.69
C PHE A 142 19.19 10.49 -13.29
N VAL A 143 18.73 10.58 -14.55
CA VAL A 143 18.46 11.86 -15.22
C VAL A 143 17.26 12.55 -14.58
N GLU A 144 16.19 11.80 -14.28
CA GLU A 144 15.00 12.32 -13.59
C GLU A 144 15.37 12.92 -12.22
N THR A 145 16.33 12.32 -11.51
CA THR A 145 16.84 12.88 -10.24
C THR A 145 17.41 14.29 -10.43
N ILE A 146 18.13 14.54 -11.53
CA ILE A 146 18.68 15.86 -11.86
C ILE A 146 17.57 16.84 -12.25
N GLU A 147 16.60 16.41 -13.05
CA GLU A 147 15.54 17.28 -13.58
C GLU A 147 14.45 17.62 -12.56
N THR A 148 14.25 16.75 -11.58
CA THR A 148 13.17 16.89 -10.60
C THR A 148 13.63 17.31 -9.21
N GLY A 149 14.89 17.04 -8.86
CA GLY A 149 15.38 17.21 -7.49
C GLY A 149 14.97 16.10 -6.53
N TRP A 150 14.20 15.11 -7.01
CA TRP A 150 13.74 13.97 -6.22
C TRP A 150 14.52 12.72 -6.59
N TRP A 151 14.95 11.95 -5.61
CA TRP A 151 15.65 10.70 -5.87
C TRP A 151 14.66 9.63 -6.32
N THR A 152 14.89 9.08 -7.49
CA THR A 152 14.13 7.96 -8.06
C THR A 152 14.91 6.64 -8.00
N THR A 153 16.16 6.70 -7.57
CA THR A 153 17.08 5.56 -7.44
C THR A 153 17.76 5.56 -6.08
N CYS A 154 18.23 4.39 -5.65
CA CYS A 154 18.92 4.19 -4.37
C CYS A 154 18.04 4.49 -3.14
N LEU A 155 16.71 4.50 -3.29
CA LEU A 155 15.82 4.77 -2.17
C LEU A 155 15.90 3.67 -1.12
N GLU A 156 16.26 2.44 -1.50
CA GLU A 156 16.41 1.29 -0.62
C GLU A 156 17.44 1.50 0.50
N VAL A 157 18.49 2.30 0.27
CA VAL A 157 19.55 2.59 1.27
C VAL A 157 19.26 3.82 2.14
N VAL A 158 18.26 4.63 1.79
CA VAL A 158 17.93 5.87 2.52
C VAL A 158 17.10 5.52 3.77
N PRO A 159 17.51 5.84 5.01
CA PRO A 159 16.74 5.51 6.20
C PRO A 159 15.35 6.17 6.19
N PRO A 160 14.37 5.62 6.95
CA PRO A 160 13.01 6.15 6.95
C PRO A 160 12.92 7.67 7.19
N PRO A 161 13.66 8.29 8.13
CA PRO A 161 13.56 9.73 8.38
C PRO A 161 14.01 10.60 7.19
N GLU A 162 15.11 10.27 6.52
CA GLU A 162 15.56 10.96 5.31
C GLU A 162 14.65 10.66 4.12
N ARG A 163 14.18 9.42 4.00
CA ARG A 163 13.30 8.99 2.91
C ARG A 163 11.94 9.68 2.98
N ALA A 164 11.43 9.93 4.19
CA ALA A 164 10.16 10.62 4.45
C ALA A 164 10.17 12.08 3.97
N ARG A 165 11.35 12.71 3.84
CA ARG A 165 11.50 14.07 3.28
C ARG A 165 11.45 14.08 1.75
N GLY A 166 11.65 12.92 1.11
CA GLY A 166 11.59 12.71 -0.33
C GLY A 166 10.15 12.56 -0.84
N ARG A 167 9.98 12.63 -2.16
CA ARG A 167 8.69 12.40 -2.84
C ARG A 167 8.38 10.93 -3.10
N TYR A 168 9.41 10.12 -3.29
CA TYR A 168 9.29 8.72 -3.69
C TYR A 168 9.71 7.82 -2.51
N HIS A 169 8.89 6.82 -2.19
CA HIS A 169 9.11 5.94 -1.05
C HIS A 169 9.07 4.47 -1.49
N VAL A 170 9.92 3.66 -0.86
CA VAL A 170 9.87 2.19 -0.93
C VAL A 170 9.60 1.70 0.49
N TYR A 171 8.56 0.91 0.72
CA TYR A 171 8.33 0.29 2.02
C TYR A 171 9.37 -0.81 2.25
N ARG A 172 9.79 -1.00 3.51
CA ARG A 172 10.65 -2.15 3.88
C ARG A 172 9.94 -3.47 3.56
N GLU A 173 8.62 -3.49 3.73
CA GLU A 173 7.72 -4.59 3.41
C GLU A 173 7.60 -4.86 1.90
N SER A 174 8.05 -3.93 1.06
CA SER A 174 8.03 -4.03 -0.41
C SER A 174 9.41 -4.31 -1.04
N MET A 175 10.41 -4.60 -0.22
CA MET A 175 11.74 -4.97 -0.70
C MET A 175 11.69 -6.38 -1.32
N PRO A 176 12.00 -6.54 -2.62
CA PRO A 176 12.01 -7.86 -3.24
C PRO A 176 12.93 -8.81 -2.48
N THR A 177 12.51 -10.07 -2.31
CA THR A 177 13.25 -11.12 -1.57
C THR A 177 14.72 -11.27 -1.98
N GLY A 178 15.10 -10.85 -3.19
CA GLY A 178 16.49 -10.78 -3.65
C GLY A 178 17.38 -9.71 -2.97
N PHE A 179 16.85 -8.93 -2.02
CA PHE A 179 17.60 -7.95 -1.21
C PHE A 179 17.75 -8.34 0.28
N VAL A 180 17.18 -9.48 0.70
CA VAL A 180 17.46 -10.04 2.03
C VAL A 180 18.87 -10.65 1.97
N GLN A 181 19.87 -9.99 2.56
CA GLN A 181 21.20 -10.58 2.70
C GLN A 181 21.19 -11.62 3.83
N ASP A 182 21.76 -12.81 3.56
CA ASP A 182 22.11 -13.79 4.59
C ASP A 182 23.31 -13.26 5.39
N GLY A 183 23.04 -12.64 6.55
CA GLY A 183 24.06 -12.17 7.48
C GLY A 183 23.66 -10.89 8.19
N ALA A 184 24.26 -10.63 9.36
CA ALA A 184 23.96 -9.47 10.19
C ALA A 184 24.20 -8.15 9.42
N GLY A 185 23.13 -7.57 8.88
CA GLY A 185 23.13 -6.31 8.18
C GLY A 185 21.71 -5.79 8.05
N PHE A 186 21.43 -4.57 8.53
CA PHE A 186 20.18 -3.78 8.49
C PHE A 186 18.84 -4.46 8.88
N THR A 187 18.73 -5.78 8.89
CA THR A 187 17.54 -6.56 9.26
C THR A 187 17.34 -6.63 10.77
N ASP A 188 18.42 -6.47 11.54
CA ASP A 188 18.44 -6.65 13.00
C ASP A 188 18.35 -5.33 13.78
N ALA A 189 18.21 -4.20 13.10
CA ALA A 189 17.97 -2.92 13.75
C ALA A 189 16.57 -2.92 14.39
N PRO A 190 16.44 -2.63 15.70
CA PRO A 190 15.14 -2.56 16.35
C PRO A 190 14.25 -1.53 15.64
N ILE A 191 12.97 -1.89 15.48
CA ILE A 191 11.94 -1.00 14.94
C ILE A 191 11.96 0.27 15.81
N PRO A 192 12.30 1.45 15.25
CA PRO A 192 12.15 2.69 15.99
C PRO A 192 10.67 2.84 16.37
N GLY A 193 10.39 3.17 17.62
CA GLY A 193 9.02 3.47 18.04
C GLY A 193 8.46 4.60 17.18
N ASP A 194 7.18 4.48 16.81
CA ASP A 194 6.41 5.44 16.01
C ASP A 194 6.74 6.90 16.41
N ASP A 195 7.54 7.57 15.56
CA ASP A 195 8.06 8.91 15.78
C ASP A 195 7.13 10.00 15.22
N GLY A 196 5.92 9.61 14.78
CA GLY A 196 4.90 10.53 14.31
C GLY A 196 5.21 11.22 12.98
N LEU A 197 6.21 10.74 12.22
CA LEU A 197 6.44 11.16 10.85
C LEU A 197 5.49 10.39 9.90
N PRO A 198 4.83 11.05 8.93
CA PRO A 198 3.84 10.40 8.10
C PRO A 198 4.51 9.48 7.07
N VAL A 199 4.75 8.22 7.44
CA VAL A 199 4.80 7.13 6.48
C VAL A 199 3.40 7.03 5.90
N VAL A 200 3.17 7.54 4.68
CA VAL A 200 1.91 7.29 3.99
C VAL A 200 1.93 5.82 3.65
N SER A 201 1.20 4.97 4.38
CA SER A 201 0.96 3.57 4.02
C SER A 201 0.07 3.49 2.77
N LEU A 202 0.24 2.50 1.90
CA LEU A 202 -0.75 2.27 0.82
C LEU A 202 -2.07 1.88 1.46
N PHE A 203 -2.00 1.08 2.52
CA PHE A 203 -3.13 0.72 3.36
C PHE A 203 -3.69 1.94 4.09
N ALA A 204 -5.00 1.97 4.29
CA ALA A 204 -5.75 3.11 4.83
C ALA A 204 -5.72 4.36 3.93
N THR A 205 -5.60 4.16 2.61
CA THR A 205 -5.77 5.22 1.59
C THR A 205 -6.93 4.92 0.66
N GLU A 206 -7.27 5.84 -0.25
CA GLU A 206 -8.26 5.58 -1.30
C GLU A 206 -7.86 4.42 -2.24
N VAL A 207 -6.56 4.12 -2.36
CA VAL A 207 -6.03 3.09 -3.26
C VAL A 207 -6.04 1.71 -2.60
N PHE A 208 -5.82 1.63 -1.28
CA PHE A 208 -6.00 0.39 -0.51
C PHE A 208 -6.75 0.72 0.79
N PRO A 209 -8.10 0.76 0.73
CA PRO A 209 -8.90 1.19 1.86
C PRO A 209 -8.86 0.18 3.01
N PRO A 210 -9.10 0.60 4.26
CA PRO A 210 -9.03 -0.24 5.45
C PRO A 210 -10.28 -1.13 5.61
N ARG A 211 -10.65 -1.82 4.52
CA ARG A 211 -11.83 -2.68 4.40
C ARG A 211 -11.40 -4.11 4.14
N LEU A 212 -11.85 -5.03 5.00
CA LEU A 212 -11.59 -6.46 4.84
C LEU A 212 -12.85 -7.15 4.33
N TRP A 213 -12.75 -7.87 3.22
CA TRP A 213 -13.82 -8.73 2.72
C TRP A 213 -13.62 -10.16 3.20
N ILE A 214 -14.71 -10.80 3.62
CA ILE A 214 -14.71 -12.18 4.07
C ILE A 214 -15.85 -12.93 3.38
N TYR A 215 -15.50 -13.93 2.57
CA TYR A 215 -16.47 -14.90 2.07
C TYR A 215 -16.77 -15.92 3.17
N SER A 216 -17.92 -15.77 3.82
CA SER A 216 -18.38 -16.73 4.84
C SER A 216 -18.58 -18.13 4.26
N ASN A 217 -19.08 -18.22 3.02
CA ASN A 217 -19.32 -19.46 2.29
C ASN A 217 -19.56 -19.20 0.80
N PHE A 218 -19.59 -20.24 -0.04
CA PHE A 218 -19.91 -20.15 -1.49
C PHE A 218 -21.26 -20.77 -1.89
N HIS A 219 -22.07 -21.23 -0.94
CA HIS A 219 -23.41 -21.71 -1.23
C HIS A 219 -24.39 -20.54 -1.30
N CYS A 220 -25.33 -20.62 -2.23
CA CYS A 220 -26.39 -19.64 -2.35
C CYS A 220 -27.73 -20.33 -2.61
N ASN A 221 -28.83 -19.75 -2.13
CA ASN A 221 -30.17 -20.21 -2.50
C ASN A 221 -30.58 -19.81 -3.92
N LEU A 222 -29.77 -18.99 -4.60
CA LEU A 222 -29.91 -18.59 -6.00
C LEU A 222 -28.71 -19.07 -6.80
N ALA A 223 -28.87 -19.12 -8.13
CA ALA A 223 -27.79 -19.30 -9.09
C ALA A 223 -27.92 -18.18 -10.13
N CYS A 224 -27.52 -16.96 -9.74
CA CYS A 224 -27.67 -15.80 -10.62
C CYS A 224 -26.74 -15.96 -11.82
N ASP A 225 -27.21 -15.64 -13.02
CA ASP A 225 -26.45 -15.90 -14.25
C ASP A 225 -25.15 -15.07 -14.31
N TYR A 226 -25.08 -13.94 -13.63
CA TYR A 226 -23.87 -13.10 -13.57
C TYR A 226 -22.98 -13.33 -12.34
N CYS A 227 -23.22 -14.38 -11.54
CA CYS A 227 -22.50 -14.55 -10.27
C CYS A 227 -20.98 -14.65 -10.48
N VAL A 228 -20.25 -13.60 -10.07
CA VAL A 228 -18.80 -13.44 -10.28
C VAL A 228 -17.94 -14.50 -9.60
N VAL A 229 -18.47 -15.16 -8.58
CA VAL A 229 -17.81 -16.26 -7.84
C VAL A 229 -18.49 -17.62 -8.03
N ALA A 230 -19.33 -17.75 -9.06
CA ALA A 230 -20.00 -19.01 -9.43
C ALA A 230 -20.76 -19.70 -8.27
N SER A 231 -21.33 -18.91 -7.35
CA SER A 231 -22.10 -19.43 -6.21
C SER A 231 -23.47 -19.92 -6.66
N SER A 232 -23.90 -21.05 -6.10
CA SER A 232 -25.16 -21.70 -6.44
C SER A 232 -25.63 -22.67 -5.33
N PRO A 233 -26.85 -23.23 -5.41
CA PRO A 233 -27.29 -24.26 -4.46
C PRO A 233 -26.48 -25.55 -4.55
N THR A 234 -25.78 -25.77 -5.68
CA THR A 234 -24.96 -26.95 -5.95
C THR A 234 -23.46 -26.65 -5.93
N ALA A 235 -23.06 -25.44 -5.51
CA ALA A 235 -21.66 -25.09 -5.39
C ALA A 235 -20.95 -26.01 -4.39
N ARG A 236 -19.65 -26.26 -4.61
CA ARG A 236 -18.86 -27.06 -3.67
C ARG A 236 -18.84 -26.38 -2.29
N ARG A 237 -19.03 -27.17 -1.23
CA ARG A 237 -18.93 -26.69 0.15
C ARG A 237 -17.53 -26.17 0.46
N ARG A 238 -17.49 -24.86 0.71
CA ARG A 238 -16.35 -24.06 1.13
C ARG A 238 -16.93 -22.99 2.05
N GLU A 239 -16.48 -22.95 3.29
CA GLU A 239 -16.97 -22.04 4.32
C GLU A 239 -15.87 -21.76 5.36
N ILE A 240 -15.90 -20.57 5.93
CA ILE A 240 -15.03 -20.17 7.04
C ILE A 240 -15.76 -20.51 8.34
N SER A 241 -15.09 -21.20 9.27
CA SER A 241 -15.69 -21.54 10.56
C SER A 241 -15.91 -20.29 11.44
N ALA A 242 -16.85 -20.35 12.39
CA ALA A 242 -17.06 -19.26 13.35
C ALA A 242 -15.80 -18.92 14.16
N GLU A 243 -14.97 -19.92 14.46
CA GLU A 243 -13.69 -19.72 15.15
C GLU A 243 -12.69 -18.95 14.28
N ARG A 244 -12.50 -19.35 13.02
CA ARG A 244 -11.59 -18.64 12.10
C ARG A 244 -12.11 -17.24 11.79
N PHE A 245 -13.42 -17.06 11.63
CA PHE A 245 -14.03 -15.75 11.45
C PHE A 245 -13.73 -14.81 12.62
N ARG A 246 -13.87 -15.28 13.87
CA ARG A 246 -13.53 -14.48 15.06
C ARG A 246 -12.05 -14.09 15.07
N ALA A 247 -11.15 -15.04 14.79
CA ALA A 247 -9.72 -14.77 14.70
C ALA A 247 -9.43 -13.71 13.62
N LEU A 248 -10.04 -13.81 12.44
CA LEU A 248 -9.89 -12.81 11.37
C LEU A 248 -10.40 -11.43 11.78
N VAL A 249 -11.51 -11.34 12.52
CA VAL A 249 -12.03 -10.06 13.03
C VAL A 249 -11.04 -9.44 14.02
N ASP A 250 -10.51 -10.24 14.94
CA ASP A 250 -9.55 -9.74 15.94
C ASP A 250 -8.25 -9.30 15.26
N GLU A 251 -7.69 -10.12 14.35
CA GLU A 251 -6.55 -9.75 13.50
C GLU A 251 -6.85 -8.46 12.70
N ALA A 252 -8.05 -8.31 12.14
CA ALA A 252 -8.39 -7.15 11.33
C ALA A 252 -8.36 -5.85 12.13
N VAL A 253 -8.90 -5.88 13.35
CA VAL A 253 -8.87 -4.73 14.26
C VAL A 253 -7.43 -4.40 14.68
N GLU A 254 -6.62 -5.41 15.00
CA GLU A 254 -5.20 -5.23 15.35
C GLU A 254 -4.40 -4.64 14.18
N GLU A 255 -4.71 -5.05 12.95
CA GLU A 255 -4.04 -4.63 11.72
C GLU A 255 -4.59 -3.32 11.13
N GLY A 256 -5.51 -2.65 11.82
CA GLY A 256 -6.01 -1.31 11.47
C GLY A 256 -7.14 -1.28 10.43
N PHE A 257 -7.81 -2.40 10.17
CA PHE A 257 -9.04 -2.40 9.38
C PHE A 257 -10.18 -1.77 10.18
N THR A 258 -10.94 -0.89 9.53
CA THR A 258 -12.05 -0.17 10.17
C THR A 258 -13.41 -0.75 9.79
N GLU A 259 -13.50 -1.43 8.65
CA GLU A 259 -14.73 -2.07 8.18
C GLU A 259 -14.51 -3.54 7.80
N ILE A 260 -15.47 -4.39 8.15
CA ILE A 260 -15.55 -5.79 7.70
C ILE A 260 -16.77 -5.98 6.81
N TYR A 261 -16.52 -6.44 5.60
CA TYR A 261 -17.55 -6.79 4.63
C TYR A 261 -17.72 -8.31 4.61
N VAL A 262 -18.83 -8.79 5.16
CA VAL A 262 -19.18 -10.21 5.15
C VAL A 262 -20.05 -10.49 3.93
N THR A 263 -19.55 -11.34 3.06
CA THR A 263 -20.24 -11.78 1.84
C THR A 263 -20.26 -13.30 1.77
N GLY A 264 -20.73 -13.83 0.65
CA GLY A 264 -20.66 -15.25 0.36
C GLY A 264 -21.13 -15.55 -1.06
N GLY A 265 -21.61 -16.76 -1.25
CA GLY A 265 -22.84 -16.93 -2.03
C GLY A 265 -23.96 -16.17 -1.33
N GLU A 266 -24.62 -16.79 -0.35
CA GLU A 266 -25.54 -16.10 0.56
C GLU A 266 -25.09 -16.31 2.02
N PRO A 267 -24.67 -15.25 2.75
CA PRO A 267 -24.22 -15.38 4.14
C PRO A 267 -25.25 -16.05 5.04
N PHE A 268 -26.54 -15.79 4.82
CA PHE A 268 -27.60 -16.39 5.64
C PHE A 268 -27.81 -17.89 5.43
N VAL A 269 -27.12 -18.52 4.46
CA VAL A 269 -27.04 -19.98 4.39
C VAL A 269 -26.14 -20.53 5.51
N HIS A 270 -25.10 -19.79 5.93
CA HIS A 270 -24.16 -20.23 6.95
C HIS A 270 -24.85 -20.34 8.32
N PRO A 271 -24.73 -21.49 9.03
CA PRO A 271 -25.47 -21.74 10.28
C PRO A 271 -25.15 -20.73 11.39
N ASP A 272 -23.89 -20.31 11.47
CA ASP A 272 -23.40 -19.45 12.55
C ASP A 272 -23.34 -17.96 12.17
N ILE A 273 -23.92 -17.57 11.02
CA ILE A 273 -23.74 -16.21 10.48
C ILE A 273 -24.17 -15.11 11.47
N VAL A 274 -25.24 -15.35 12.22
CA VAL A 274 -25.79 -14.37 13.15
C VAL A 274 -24.79 -14.07 14.26
N GLU A 275 -24.15 -15.11 14.80
CA GLU A 275 -23.12 -14.98 15.84
C GLU A 275 -21.84 -14.35 15.28
N MET A 276 -21.48 -14.66 14.03
CA MET A 276 -20.34 -14.06 13.34
C MET A 276 -20.52 -12.54 13.18
N ILE A 277 -21.65 -12.10 12.62
CA ILE A 277 -21.90 -10.67 12.36
C ILE A 277 -22.17 -9.89 13.65
N GLU A 278 -22.72 -10.53 14.68
CA GLU A 278 -22.80 -9.97 16.04
C GLU A 278 -21.39 -9.69 16.57
N TYR A 279 -20.50 -10.68 16.51
CA TYR A 279 -19.11 -10.55 16.96
C TYR A 279 -18.33 -9.45 16.24
N ALA A 280 -18.44 -9.39 14.91
CA ALA A 280 -17.78 -8.37 14.09
C ALA A 280 -18.30 -6.97 14.41
N SER A 281 -19.63 -6.80 14.46
CA SER A 281 -20.24 -5.48 14.70
C SER A 281 -20.05 -4.95 16.12
N ASP A 282 -19.73 -5.81 17.10
CA ASP A 282 -19.29 -5.36 18.43
C ASP A 282 -17.92 -4.65 18.38
N ARG A 283 -17.10 -4.90 17.35
CA ARG A 283 -15.69 -4.46 17.28
C ARG A 283 -15.44 -3.41 16.19
N CYS A 284 -15.97 -3.61 15.00
CA CYS A 284 -15.74 -2.77 13.82
C CYS A 284 -17.06 -2.53 13.06
N ASP A 285 -17.06 -1.57 12.13
CA ASP A 285 -18.23 -1.38 11.28
C ASP A 285 -18.36 -2.59 10.35
N THR A 286 -19.54 -3.21 10.32
CA THR A 286 -19.74 -4.47 9.62
C THR A 286 -20.84 -4.31 8.59
N VAL A 287 -20.53 -4.66 7.34
CA VAL A 287 -21.48 -4.67 6.22
C VAL A 287 -21.72 -6.10 5.79
N VAL A 288 -22.97 -6.55 5.78
CA VAL A 288 -23.33 -7.90 5.34
C VAL A 288 -24.05 -7.83 4.01
N LEU A 289 -23.49 -8.46 2.97
CA LEU A 289 -24.08 -8.52 1.65
C LEU A 289 -25.03 -9.71 1.55
N THR A 290 -26.30 -9.49 1.23
CA THR A 290 -27.32 -10.53 1.22
C THR A 290 -28.34 -10.31 0.09
N ASN A 291 -28.99 -11.37 -0.36
CA ASN A 291 -30.19 -11.29 -1.19
C ASN A 291 -31.47 -11.00 -0.37
N ALA A 292 -31.38 -11.00 0.97
CA ALA A 292 -32.46 -10.73 1.93
C ALA A 292 -33.63 -11.73 1.91
N MET A 293 -33.53 -12.86 1.20
CA MET A 293 -34.65 -13.79 1.01
C MET A 293 -34.79 -14.86 2.12
N LEU A 294 -33.77 -14.98 2.99
CA LEU A 294 -33.64 -16.07 3.96
C LEU A 294 -33.98 -15.67 5.41
N PHE A 295 -34.65 -14.55 5.61
CA PHE A 295 -35.05 -14.05 6.93
C PHE A 295 -36.27 -14.78 7.50
N THR A 296 -36.16 -16.09 7.64
CA THR A 296 -37.21 -16.99 8.15
C THR A 296 -36.71 -17.84 9.32
N GLY A 297 -37.63 -18.39 10.11
CA GLY A 297 -37.33 -19.34 11.18
C GLY A 297 -36.28 -18.85 12.18
N ASN A 298 -35.21 -19.63 12.38
CA ASN A 298 -34.10 -19.29 13.28
C ASN A 298 -33.34 -18.04 12.85
N ARG A 299 -33.16 -17.80 11.55
CA ARG A 299 -32.42 -16.64 11.02
C ARG A 299 -33.15 -15.34 11.31
N ARG A 300 -34.47 -15.35 11.17
CA ARG A 300 -35.34 -14.22 11.54
C ARG A 300 -35.18 -13.86 13.01
N ARG A 301 -35.30 -14.85 13.91
CA ARG A 301 -35.07 -14.66 15.35
C ARG A 301 -33.67 -14.17 15.67
N GLY A 302 -32.68 -14.64 14.89
CA GLY A 302 -31.31 -14.16 14.97
C GLY A 302 -31.19 -12.67 14.67
N LEU A 303 -31.71 -12.24 13.53
CA LEU A 303 -31.74 -10.83 13.13
C LEU A 303 -32.50 -9.94 14.11
N GLU A 304 -33.61 -10.42 14.67
CA GLU A 304 -34.36 -9.69 15.70
C GLU A 304 -33.51 -9.39 16.94
N ARG A 305 -32.55 -10.26 17.30
CA ARG A 305 -31.59 -9.97 18.40
C ARG A 305 -30.60 -8.87 18.05
N LEU A 306 -30.34 -8.65 16.76
CA LEU A 306 -29.40 -7.65 16.26
C LEU A 306 -30.07 -6.29 16.00
N ALA A 307 -31.36 -6.14 16.34
CA ALA A 307 -32.11 -4.91 16.13
C ALA A 307 -31.42 -3.68 16.77
N GLY A 308 -31.46 -2.54 16.07
CA GLY A 308 -30.92 -1.26 16.54
C GLY A 308 -29.39 -1.18 16.58
N ARG A 309 -28.64 -2.14 16.02
CA ARG A 309 -27.18 -2.09 15.96
C ARG A 309 -26.71 -1.13 14.87
N GLU A 310 -26.24 0.05 15.26
CA GLU A 310 -25.82 1.12 14.35
C GLU A 310 -24.58 0.76 13.51
N ARG A 311 -23.72 -0.13 14.01
CA ARG A 311 -22.49 -0.59 13.32
C ARG A 311 -22.72 -1.79 12.39
N LEU A 312 -23.97 -2.28 12.28
CA LEU A 312 -24.32 -3.42 11.43
C LEU A 312 -25.19 -2.96 10.27
N THR A 313 -24.58 -2.82 9.10
CA THR A 313 -25.29 -2.47 7.86
C THR A 313 -25.65 -3.74 7.08
N LEU A 314 -26.91 -3.87 6.66
CA LEU A 314 -27.30 -4.88 5.68
C LEU A 314 -27.33 -4.27 4.28
N GLN A 315 -26.47 -4.77 3.40
CA GLN A 315 -26.46 -4.41 1.99
C GLN A 315 -27.21 -5.46 1.18
N SER A 316 -28.44 -5.14 0.78
CA SER A 316 -29.27 -6.03 -0.02
C SER A 316 -29.02 -5.85 -1.51
N SER A 317 -29.14 -6.92 -2.29
CA SER A 317 -28.99 -6.83 -3.74
C SER A 317 -30.36 -6.77 -4.44
N LEU A 318 -30.62 -5.68 -5.17
CA LEU A 318 -31.89 -5.44 -5.85
C LEU A 318 -31.60 -4.79 -7.22
N ASP A 319 -31.64 -5.60 -8.29
CA ASP A 319 -31.19 -5.14 -9.62
C ASP A 319 -32.28 -4.45 -10.46
N GLY A 320 -33.33 -3.92 -9.86
CA GLY A 320 -34.40 -3.28 -10.61
C GLY A 320 -35.54 -2.79 -9.73
N ALA A 321 -36.22 -1.75 -10.18
CA ALA A 321 -37.44 -1.26 -9.55
C ALA A 321 -38.61 -2.23 -9.75
N ARG A 322 -38.51 -3.10 -10.77
CA ARG A 322 -39.59 -3.99 -11.19
C ARG A 322 -39.18 -5.45 -11.08
N ALA A 323 -40.15 -6.31 -10.75
CA ALA A 323 -39.90 -7.74 -10.66
C ALA A 323 -39.41 -8.35 -11.97
N ALA A 324 -39.89 -7.88 -13.12
CA ALA A 324 -39.53 -8.44 -14.43
C ALA A 324 -38.03 -8.32 -14.75
N THR A 325 -37.40 -7.19 -14.43
CA THR A 325 -35.98 -6.93 -14.69
C THR A 325 -35.07 -7.55 -13.63
N HIS A 326 -35.48 -7.53 -12.37
CA HIS A 326 -34.74 -8.18 -11.28
C HIS A 326 -34.76 -9.72 -11.39
N ASP A 327 -35.94 -10.31 -11.58
CA ASP A 327 -36.13 -11.75 -11.60
C ASP A 327 -35.45 -12.40 -12.82
N LEU A 328 -35.23 -11.64 -13.90
CA LEU A 328 -34.61 -12.13 -15.13
C LEU A 328 -33.26 -12.80 -14.86
N TRP A 329 -32.43 -12.18 -14.03
CA TRP A 329 -31.07 -12.63 -13.76
C TRP A 329 -30.93 -13.42 -12.45
N ARG A 330 -31.88 -13.26 -11.51
CA ARG A 330 -31.83 -13.85 -10.16
C ARG A 330 -32.81 -14.99 -9.94
N GLY A 331 -33.74 -15.20 -10.87
CA GLY A 331 -34.79 -16.21 -10.81
C GLY A 331 -36.15 -15.66 -10.38
N ALA A 332 -37.21 -16.33 -10.84
CA ALA A 332 -38.59 -15.89 -10.63
C ALA A 332 -38.98 -15.78 -9.14
N GLY A 333 -39.67 -14.67 -8.80
CA GLY A 333 -40.12 -14.35 -7.46
C GLY A 333 -39.02 -13.88 -6.51
N SER A 334 -37.83 -13.55 -7.01
CA SER A 334 -36.72 -13.07 -6.17
C SER A 334 -36.93 -11.62 -5.73
N TRP A 335 -37.53 -10.78 -6.58
CA TRP A 335 -37.79 -9.36 -6.26
C TRP A 335 -38.72 -9.20 -5.05
N ASP A 336 -39.86 -9.90 -5.05
CA ASP A 336 -40.85 -9.82 -3.96
C ASP A 336 -40.23 -10.26 -2.63
N ARG A 337 -39.43 -11.32 -2.65
CA ARG A 337 -38.78 -11.88 -1.45
C ARG A 337 -37.65 -10.99 -0.94
N ALA A 338 -36.86 -10.40 -1.84
CA ALA A 338 -35.85 -9.42 -1.48
C ALA A 338 -36.48 -8.17 -0.85
N MET A 339 -37.56 -7.64 -1.44
CA MET A 339 -38.29 -6.50 -0.92
C MET A 339 -38.95 -6.78 0.44
N GLU A 340 -39.50 -7.99 0.65
CA GLU A 340 -40.01 -8.40 1.97
C GLU A 340 -38.88 -8.39 3.00
N GLY A 341 -37.72 -8.95 2.65
CA GLY A 341 -36.53 -8.99 3.51
C GLY A 341 -35.99 -7.60 3.86
N ILE A 342 -35.88 -6.72 2.87
CA ILE A 342 -35.47 -5.32 3.05
C ILE A 342 -36.42 -4.59 4.01
N ARG A 343 -37.74 -4.71 3.81
CA ARG A 343 -38.73 -4.08 4.70
C ARG A 343 -38.67 -4.65 6.12
N PHE A 344 -38.46 -5.95 6.25
CA PHE A 344 -38.28 -6.58 7.56
C PHE A 344 -37.05 -6.02 8.28
N ALA A 345 -35.89 -5.96 7.60
CA ALA A 345 -34.67 -5.42 8.17
C ALA A 345 -34.79 -3.93 8.52
N HIS A 346 -35.48 -3.14 7.68
CA HIS A 346 -35.82 -1.74 7.97
C HIS A 346 -36.61 -1.62 9.28
N GLY A 347 -37.58 -2.51 9.49
CA GLY A 347 -38.37 -2.56 10.73
C GLY A 347 -37.59 -2.89 11.99
N LEU A 348 -36.37 -3.43 11.88
CA LEU A 348 -35.47 -3.69 13.01
C LEU A 348 -34.59 -2.49 13.36
N GLY A 349 -34.68 -1.38 12.61
CA GLY A 349 -33.83 -0.20 12.82
C GLY A 349 -32.35 -0.45 12.47
N LEU A 350 -32.07 -1.42 11.60
CA LEU A 350 -30.73 -1.66 11.06
C LEU A 350 -30.44 -0.67 9.93
N PRO A 351 -29.23 -0.10 9.83
CA PRO A 351 -28.79 0.60 8.62
C PRO A 351 -28.89 -0.28 7.39
N LEU A 352 -29.47 0.26 6.32
CA LEU A 352 -29.68 -0.45 5.06
C LEU A 352 -28.93 0.22 3.92
N ARG A 353 -28.32 -0.61 3.08
CA ARG A 353 -27.84 -0.24 1.76
C ARG A 353 -28.46 -1.16 0.71
N VAL A 354 -28.57 -0.68 -0.51
CA VAL A 354 -28.95 -1.50 -1.66
C VAL A 354 -27.92 -1.34 -2.76
N ALA A 355 -27.50 -2.47 -3.33
CA ALA A 355 -26.65 -2.52 -4.51
C ALA A 355 -27.45 -3.09 -5.69
N MET A 356 -27.36 -2.41 -6.83
CA MET A 356 -27.89 -2.84 -8.12
C MET A 356 -26.73 -3.23 -9.03
N THR A 357 -26.77 -4.42 -9.62
CA THR A 357 -25.94 -4.73 -10.78
C THR A 357 -26.65 -4.21 -12.03
N GLU A 358 -26.08 -3.21 -12.70
CA GLU A 358 -26.60 -2.67 -13.96
C GLU A 358 -26.43 -3.69 -15.09
N THR A 359 -27.52 -3.93 -15.82
CA THR A 359 -27.61 -4.75 -17.03
C THR A 359 -28.31 -3.93 -18.12
N PRO A 360 -28.24 -4.35 -19.40
CA PRO A 360 -28.96 -3.68 -20.47
C PRO A 360 -30.48 -3.55 -20.22
N GLU A 361 -31.09 -4.53 -19.55
CA GLU A 361 -32.53 -4.56 -19.31
C GLU A 361 -33.00 -3.67 -18.16
N ASN A 362 -32.13 -3.37 -17.19
CA ASN A 362 -32.50 -2.66 -15.97
C ASN A 362 -31.94 -1.24 -15.87
N ARG A 363 -31.02 -0.84 -16.76
CA ARG A 363 -30.32 0.45 -16.66
C ARG A 363 -31.22 1.68 -16.65
N ASP A 364 -32.34 1.61 -17.36
CA ASP A 364 -33.34 2.68 -17.40
C ASP A 364 -34.15 2.77 -16.10
N GLU A 365 -34.02 1.79 -15.20
CA GLU A 365 -34.69 1.73 -13.90
C GLU A 365 -33.85 2.32 -12.76
N VAL A 366 -32.60 2.75 -12.98
CA VAL A 366 -31.71 3.26 -11.92
C VAL A 366 -32.38 4.39 -11.12
N SER A 367 -32.99 5.35 -11.81
CA SER A 367 -33.67 6.49 -11.15
C SER A 367 -34.95 6.05 -10.43
N GLU A 368 -35.76 5.19 -11.05
CA GLU A 368 -37.00 4.66 -10.46
C GLU A 368 -36.71 3.82 -9.20
N LEU A 369 -35.66 3.01 -9.25
CA LEU A 369 -35.20 2.23 -8.11
C LEU A 369 -34.71 3.16 -6.99
N GLY A 370 -33.95 4.20 -7.33
CA GLY A 370 -33.55 5.23 -6.36
C GLY A 370 -34.73 5.88 -5.64
N GLU A 371 -35.80 6.22 -6.37
CA GLU A 371 -37.04 6.78 -5.78
C GLU A 371 -37.77 5.77 -4.88
N LEU A 372 -37.86 4.51 -5.31
CA LEU A 372 -38.45 3.43 -4.51
C LEU A 372 -37.69 3.24 -3.18
N LEU A 373 -36.36 3.24 -3.25
CA LEU A 373 -35.47 3.09 -2.09
C LEU A 373 -35.51 4.30 -1.17
N ALA A 374 -35.60 5.52 -1.72
CA ALA A 374 -35.78 6.73 -0.93
C ALA A 374 -37.07 6.70 -0.08
N GLY A 375 -38.13 6.08 -0.61
CA GLY A 375 -39.37 5.81 0.15
C GLY A 375 -39.19 4.86 1.35
N LEU A 376 -38.08 4.12 1.41
CA LEU A 376 -37.66 3.26 2.51
C LEU A 376 -36.55 3.90 3.37
N GLY A 377 -36.25 5.19 3.16
CA GLY A 377 -35.17 5.90 3.87
C GLY A 377 -33.76 5.59 3.36
N ILE A 378 -33.62 4.87 2.24
CA ILE A 378 -32.33 4.53 1.64
C ILE A 378 -32.04 5.56 0.55
N SER A 379 -31.05 6.43 0.77
CA SER A 379 -30.70 7.52 -0.14
C SER A 379 -29.19 7.85 -0.08
N GLY A 380 -28.69 8.61 -1.06
CA GLY A 380 -27.26 8.94 -1.15
C GLY A 380 -26.40 7.68 -1.23
N ASP A 381 -25.41 7.58 -0.34
CA ASP A 381 -24.50 6.43 -0.22
C ASP A 381 -25.20 5.11 0.17
N GLY A 382 -26.50 5.18 0.51
CA GLY A 382 -27.37 4.03 0.71
C GLY A 382 -27.69 3.23 -0.56
N PHE A 383 -27.49 3.82 -1.75
CA PHE A 383 -27.78 3.16 -3.03
C PHE A 383 -26.57 3.19 -3.95
N ALA A 384 -26.07 2.02 -4.33
CA ALA A 384 -24.92 1.86 -5.22
C ALA A 384 -25.31 1.12 -6.50
N VAL A 385 -24.87 1.63 -7.65
CA VAL A 385 -24.99 0.94 -8.95
C VAL A 385 -23.62 0.43 -9.35
N ARG A 386 -23.55 -0.86 -9.70
CA ARG A 386 -22.30 -1.55 -10.07
C ARG A 386 -22.45 -2.08 -11.49
N PRO A 387 -21.40 -2.00 -12.32
CA PRO A 387 -21.46 -2.59 -13.65
C PRO A 387 -21.50 -4.11 -13.56
N LEU A 388 -22.03 -4.74 -14.62
CA LEU A 388 -21.85 -6.16 -14.86
C LEU A 388 -20.35 -6.46 -15.06
N VAL A 389 -19.85 -7.53 -14.46
CA VAL A 389 -18.43 -7.90 -14.50
C VAL A 389 -18.27 -9.25 -15.17
N GLN A 390 -17.33 -9.36 -16.11
CA GLN A 390 -17.03 -10.59 -16.86
C GLN A 390 -16.21 -11.58 -16.03
N ARG A 391 -16.85 -12.20 -15.03
CA ARG A 391 -16.26 -13.21 -14.14
C ARG A 391 -17.29 -14.25 -13.72
N GLY A 392 -16.81 -15.41 -13.26
CA GLY A 392 -17.68 -16.49 -12.78
C GLY A 392 -18.65 -16.94 -13.87
N PHE A 393 -19.94 -17.00 -13.57
CA PHE A 393 -20.95 -17.38 -14.58
C PHE A 393 -21.16 -16.32 -15.68
N ALA A 394 -20.72 -15.07 -15.47
CA ALA A 394 -20.78 -14.00 -16.44
C ALA A 394 -19.49 -13.83 -17.27
N GLU A 395 -18.56 -14.78 -17.27
CA GLU A 395 -17.27 -14.67 -17.99
C GLU A 395 -17.44 -14.24 -19.46
N GLU A 396 -18.47 -14.74 -20.14
CA GLU A 396 -18.75 -14.45 -21.55
C GLU A 396 -19.91 -13.47 -21.78
N VAL A 397 -20.40 -12.77 -20.74
CA VAL A 397 -21.58 -11.91 -20.89
C VAL A 397 -21.28 -10.71 -21.78
N GLU A 398 -22.15 -10.43 -22.75
CA GLU A 398 -22.03 -9.24 -23.61
C GLU A 398 -22.14 -7.96 -22.77
N ASP A 399 -21.41 -6.91 -23.17
CA ASP A 399 -21.34 -5.60 -22.50
C ASP A 399 -20.84 -5.58 -21.05
N GLY A 400 -20.36 -6.71 -20.51
CA GLY A 400 -19.74 -6.75 -19.19
C GLY A 400 -18.35 -6.11 -19.16
N VAL A 401 -17.96 -5.59 -18.00
CA VAL A 401 -16.64 -4.99 -17.76
C VAL A 401 -15.62 -6.08 -17.47
N GLN A 402 -14.55 -6.12 -18.27
CA GLN A 402 -13.35 -6.89 -17.95
C GLN A 402 -12.62 -6.24 -16.77
N VAL A 403 -12.31 -7.04 -15.77
CA VAL A 403 -11.55 -6.59 -14.59
C VAL A 403 -10.35 -7.49 -14.38
N SER A 404 -9.26 -6.90 -13.91
CA SER A 404 -8.05 -7.61 -13.49
C SER A 404 -7.39 -6.82 -12.35
N GLU A 405 -6.43 -7.44 -11.69
CA GLU A 405 -5.60 -6.77 -10.68
C GLU A 405 -4.82 -5.57 -11.21
N GLY A 406 -4.54 -5.51 -12.51
CA GLY A 406 -3.90 -4.37 -13.15
C GLY A 406 -4.79 -3.13 -13.19
N VAL A 407 -6.12 -3.31 -13.17
CA VAL A 407 -7.11 -2.22 -13.31
C VAL A 407 -7.85 -1.94 -12.00
N MET A 408 -7.96 -2.95 -11.13
CA MET A 408 -8.69 -2.83 -9.87
C MET A 408 -7.78 -2.46 -8.70
N ALA A 409 -8.22 -1.47 -7.91
CA ALA A 409 -7.66 -1.23 -6.58
C ALA A 409 -7.83 -2.50 -5.71
N PRO A 410 -6.84 -2.83 -4.86
CA PRO A 410 -6.97 -3.96 -3.96
C PRO A 410 -8.03 -3.69 -2.89
N GLU A 411 -8.92 -4.67 -2.71
CA GLU A 411 -9.82 -4.77 -1.55
C GLU A 411 -9.62 -6.15 -0.95
N LEU A 412 -8.72 -6.24 0.03
CA LEU A 412 -8.23 -7.49 0.59
C LEU A 412 -9.40 -8.42 0.95
N THR A 413 -9.38 -9.62 0.39
CA THR A 413 -10.48 -10.58 0.52
C THR A 413 -9.96 -11.91 1.05
N VAL A 414 -10.60 -12.44 2.08
CA VAL A 414 -10.31 -13.75 2.65
C VAL A 414 -11.46 -14.71 2.33
N THR A 415 -11.10 -15.91 1.88
CA THR A 415 -12.03 -17.00 1.58
C THR A 415 -11.55 -18.29 2.25
N ALA A 416 -12.32 -19.37 2.11
CA ALA A 416 -11.88 -20.69 2.57
C ALA A 416 -10.68 -21.25 1.77
N ASP A 417 -10.40 -20.71 0.58
CA ASP A 417 -9.31 -21.18 -0.28
C ASP A 417 -8.04 -20.34 -0.15
N GLY A 418 -8.14 -19.10 0.36
CA GLY A 418 -7.01 -18.25 0.66
C GLY A 418 -7.31 -16.75 0.66
N VAL A 419 -6.28 -15.97 0.35
CA VAL A 419 -6.32 -14.51 0.26
C VAL A 419 -6.37 -14.10 -1.21
N HIS A 420 -7.28 -13.17 -1.52
CA HIS A 420 -7.55 -12.67 -2.85
C HIS A 420 -7.44 -11.14 -2.91
N TRP A 421 -7.13 -10.63 -4.09
CA TRP A 421 -6.92 -9.22 -4.38
C TRP A 421 -8.18 -8.37 -4.21
N HIS A 422 -9.36 -8.93 -4.55
CA HIS A 422 -10.63 -8.23 -4.56
C HIS A 422 -11.80 -9.22 -4.44
N PRO A 423 -12.96 -8.83 -3.86
CA PRO A 423 -14.09 -9.73 -3.65
C PRO A 423 -14.72 -10.28 -4.95
N VAL A 424 -14.57 -9.58 -6.07
CA VAL A 424 -15.08 -10.05 -7.38
C VAL A 424 -14.31 -11.24 -7.93
N GLY A 425 -13.08 -11.47 -7.44
CA GLY A 425 -12.23 -12.59 -7.80
C GLY A 425 -12.01 -13.57 -6.64
N GLY A 426 -12.98 -13.67 -5.72
CA GLY A 426 -12.90 -14.52 -4.53
C GLY A 426 -12.97 -16.03 -4.83
N ASP A 427 -13.29 -16.44 -6.04
CA ASP A 427 -13.36 -17.86 -6.41
C ASP A 427 -12.10 -18.29 -7.17
N LEU A 428 -11.33 -19.21 -6.58
CA LEU A 428 -10.08 -19.71 -7.15
C LEU A 428 -10.26 -20.38 -8.53
N GLN A 429 -11.41 -21.00 -8.78
CA GLN A 429 -11.64 -21.72 -10.04
C GLN A 429 -11.89 -20.77 -11.20
N SER A 430 -12.74 -19.75 -11.00
CA SER A 430 -13.10 -18.79 -12.04
C SER A 430 -12.18 -17.55 -12.10
N SER A 431 -11.43 -17.26 -11.04
CA SER A 431 -10.57 -16.06 -10.95
C SER A 431 -9.20 -16.37 -10.31
N PRO A 432 -8.42 -17.32 -10.85
CA PRO A 432 -7.11 -17.68 -10.30
C PRO A 432 -6.11 -16.52 -10.32
N ASP A 433 -6.27 -15.56 -11.23
CA ASP A 433 -5.45 -14.36 -11.34
C ASP A 433 -5.59 -13.44 -10.12
N PHE A 434 -6.71 -13.47 -9.40
CA PHE A 434 -6.92 -12.68 -8.19
C PHE A 434 -6.37 -13.34 -6.92
N LEU A 435 -5.88 -14.58 -6.97
CA LEU A 435 -5.31 -15.25 -5.80
C LEU A 435 -3.99 -14.60 -5.41
N VAL A 436 -3.91 -14.03 -4.21
CA VAL A 436 -2.69 -13.43 -3.64
C VAL A 436 -1.88 -14.50 -2.90
N ALA A 437 -2.54 -15.30 -2.05
CA ALA A 437 -1.88 -16.39 -1.34
C ALA A 437 -2.87 -17.54 -1.09
N PRO A 438 -2.46 -18.81 -1.32
CA PRO A 438 -3.30 -19.97 -1.01
C PRO A 438 -3.32 -20.25 0.49
N GLY A 439 -4.45 -20.77 0.99
CA GLY A 439 -4.59 -21.21 2.37
C GLY A 439 -4.65 -20.08 3.41
N GLU A 440 -4.52 -20.45 4.68
CA GLU A 440 -4.60 -19.50 5.79
C GLU A 440 -3.30 -18.72 5.95
N VAL A 441 -3.38 -17.41 5.73
CA VAL A 441 -2.30 -16.46 5.92
C VAL A 441 -2.79 -15.37 6.90
N GLY A 442 -1.91 -14.88 7.76
CA GLY A 442 -2.22 -13.78 8.68
C GLY A 442 -2.41 -12.46 7.95
N LEU A 443 -3.27 -11.57 8.47
CA LEU A 443 -3.63 -10.33 7.77
C LEU A 443 -2.46 -9.35 7.57
N ALA A 444 -1.47 -9.33 8.46
CA ALA A 444 -0.24 -8.56 8.28
C ALA A 444 0.51 -8.96 7.00
N GLU A 445 0.73 -10.27 6.84
CA GLU A 445 1.39 -10.85 5.68
C GLU A 445 0.54 -10.68 4.41
N ALA A 446 -0.78 -10.82 4.54
CA ALA A 446 -1.72 -10.58 3.46
C ALA A 446 -1.63 -9.14 2.92
N LYS A 447 -1.58 -8.13 3.81
CA LYS A 447 -1.37 -6.73 3.44
C LYS A 447 -0.04 -6.53 2.72
N ARG A 448 1.05 -7.12 3.25
CA ARG A 448 2.38 -7.06 2.64
C ARG A 448 2.36 -7.57 1.20
N LEU A 449 1.81 -8.76 0.97
CA LEU A 449 1.73 -9.38 -0.36
C LEU A 449 0.90 -8.54 -1.35
N VAL A 450 -0.20 -7.94 -0.88
CA VAL A 450 -0.99 -7.02 -1.71
C VAL A 450 -0.17 -5.79 -2.10
N VAL A 451 0.55 -5.18 -1.17
CA VAL A 451 1.41 -4.00 -1.45
C VAL A 451 2.52 -4.37 -2.44
N GLU A 452 3.21 -5.49 -2.24
CA GLU A 452 4.25 -5.97 -3.16
C GLU A 452 3.72 -6.18 -4.57
N ARG A 453 2.57 -6.86 -4.69
CA ARG A 453 1.95 -7.12 -5.98
C ARG A 453 1.44 -5.84 -6.63
N PHE A 454 0.88 -4.90 -5.87
CA PHE A 454 0.51 -3.57 -6.36
C PHE A 454 1.71 -2.86 -6.98
N LEU A 455 2.82 -2.77 -6.24
CA LEU A 455 4.02 -2.09 -6.71
C LEU A 455 4.63 -2.77 -7.93
N THR A 456 4.63 -4.10 -7.97
CA THR A 456 5.06 -4.89 -9.13
C THR A 456 4.24 -4.54 -10.37
N LEU A 457 2.91 -4.55 -10.26
CA LEU A 457 2.02 -4.20 -11.38
C LEU A 457 2.24 -2.77 -11.87
N ARG A 458 2.45 -1.81 -10.96
CA ARG A 458 2.74 -0.42 -11.33
C ARG A 458 4.12 -0.25 -11.98
N GLN A 459 5.09 -1.10 -11.63
CA GLN A 459 6.39 -1.11 -12.31
C GLN A 459 6.27 -1.70 -13.72
N GLU A 460 5.50 -2.76 -13.89
CA GLU A 460 5.29 -3.43 -15.18
C GLU A 460 4.51 -2.54 -16.17
N ASP A 461 3.53 -1.78 -15.70
CA ASP A 461 2.74 -0.85 -16.52
C ASP A 461 3.41 0.53 -16.73
N GLY A 462 4.58 0.76 -16.09
CA GLY A 462 5.37 1.97 -16.22
C GLY A 462 4.83 3.18 -15.44
N THR A 463 3.79 3.01 -14.64
CA THR A 463 3.25 4.09 -13.78
C THR A 463 4.07 4.30 -12.50
N LEU A 464 4.88 3.31 -12.11
CA LEU A 464 5.90 3.43 -11.07
C LEU A 464 7.30 3.23 -11.68
N PRO A 465 8.29 4.09 -11.36
CA PRO A 465 9.66 3.90 -11.84
C PRO A 465 10.25 2.56 -11.39
N ALA A 466 11.04 1.94 -12.28
CA ALA A 466 11.76 0.71 -11.95
C ALA A 466 12.86 0.98 -10.90
N ALA A 467 12.95 0.11 -9.89
CA ALA A 467 14.03 0.16 -8.91
C ALA A 467 15.38 -0.15 -9.59
N PHE A 468 16.23 0.87 -9.76
CA PHE A 468 17.58 0.68 -10.30
C PHE A 468 18.53 0.23 -9.20
N ARG A 469 19.14 -0.95 -9.36
CA ARG A 469 20.17 -1.47 -8.45
C ARG A 469 21.49 -0.72 -8.64
N CYS A 470 21.71 0.32 -7.83
CA CYS A 470 22.93 1.11 -7.90
C CYS A 470 24.14 0.46 -7.21
N ALA A 471 23.90 -0.55 -6.36
CA ALA A 471 24.94 -1.30 -5.65
C ALA A 471 24.81 -2.80 -5.98
N VAL A 472 25.74 -3.29 -6.82
CA VAL A 472 26.17 -4.68 -6.88
C VAL A 472 27.67 -4.69 -6.69
#